data_AF-A0AA44WQP1-F1
#
_entry.id   AF-A0AA44WQP1-F1
#
_cell.length_a   1.000
_cell.length_b   1.000
_cell.length_c   1.000
_cell.angle_alpha   90.00
_cell.angle_beta   90.00
_cell.angle_gamma   90.00
#
_symmetry.space_group_name_H-M   'P 1'
#
loop_
_entity.id
_entity.type
_entity.pdbx_description
1 polymer ?
#
loop_
_entity_poly.entity_id
_entity_poly.type
_entity_poly.pdbx_seq_one_letter_code
_entity_poly.pdbx_strand_id
1 'polypeptide(L)'
;MIQRLQHSFPNNGEVVETICTIFRTGFSESEAGPFVFPPDVVANYLLQQGPPTPRLGLFVSAACSFISSLGKSPGGGLDLIRSNLFSWVTRLLQQLPEPDSDIELAQSAIEFVTRLTIKCPAVFLDPGLSGSAEFFYLFALQVLDGREPLPKAAAAEFWASFFSLRNENDFVQRAAETATGQLGPLLARSLIKNIGGGGARSELDKLSEPLKKMISQHSKSRSWLGDALRDEHCVGYQVTQQDREAFLKKVISLRGSRATNQVVREFWLAARGSKFAYAS
;
A
#
# COMPACT_ATOMS: atom_id res chain seq x y z
N MET A 1 -30.01 15.19 -0.96
CA MET A 1 -30.28 14.66 0.40
C MET A 1 -28.99 14.46 1.17
N ILE A 2 -28.06 13.63 0.69
CA ILE A 2 -26.75 13.36 1.33
C ILE A 2 -26.00 14.65 1.71
N GLN A 3 -25.82 15.60 0.78
CA GLN A 3 -25.18 16.89 1.06
C GLN A 3 -25.87 17.70 2.16
N ARG A 4 -27.20 17.66 2.25
CA ARG A 4 -27.96 18.36 3.30
C ARG A 4 -27.72 17.70 4.66
N LEU A 5 -27.67 16.36 4.71
CA LEU A 5 -27.38 15.62 5.93
C LEU A 5 -25.99 15.99 6.49
N GLN A 6 -24.96 15.99 5.64
CA GLN A 6 -23.61 16.38 6.05
C GLN A 6 -23.56 17.86 6.48
N HIS A 7 -24.25 18.76 5.77
CA HIS A 7 -24.29 20.18 6.14
C HIS A 7 -24.99 20.43 7.49
N SER A 8 -26.03 19.66 7.81
CA SER A 8 -26.71 19.74 9.11
C SER A 8 -25.87 19.18 10.26
N PHE A 9 -24.93 18.25 9.98
CA PHE A 9 -24.11 17.57 10.98
C PHE A 9 -22.63 17.50 10.56
N PRO A 10 -21.95 18.64 10.37
CA PRO A 10 -20.64 18.70 9.71
C PRO A 10 -19.50 18.01 10.46
N ASN A 11 -19.62 17.90 11.78
CA ASN A 11 -18.59 17.32 12.65
C ASN A 11 -18.97 15.93 13.19
N ASN A 12 -20.04 15.31 12.67
CA ASN A 12 -20.49 14.01 13.14
C ASN A 12 -19.92 12.85 12.30
N GLY A 13 -19.02 12.06 12.90
CA GLY A 13 -18.43 10.88 12.26
C GLY A 13 -19.43 9.77 11.92
N GLU A 14 -20.50 9.60 12.69
CA GLU A 14 -21.55 8.61 12.40
C GLU A 14 -22.35 8.98 11.15
N VAL A 15 -22.54 10.29 10.92
CA VAL A 15 -23.17 10.78 9.69
C VAL A 15 -22.27 10.50 8.50
N VAL A 16 -20.95 10.71 8.63
CA VAL A 16 -19.97 10.34 7.60
C VAL A 16 -20.01 8.84 7.29
N GLU A 17 -20.03 8.00 8.32
CA GLU A 17 -20.12 6.54 8.17
C GLU A 17 -21.40 6.10 7.47
N THR A 18 -22.54 6.70 7.84
CA THR A 18 -23.84 6.44 7.22
C THR A 18 -23.82 6.81 5.74
N ILE A 19 -23.26 7.98 5.40
CA ILE A 19 -23.13 8.43 4.01
C ILE A 19 -22.24 7.46 3.21
N CYS A 20 -21.10 7.06 3.75
CA CYS A 20 -20.21 6.10 3.09
C CYS A 20 -20.90 4.74 2.90
N THR A 21 -21.69 4.30 3.87
CA THR A 21 -22.48 3.07 3.77
C THR A 21 -23.52 3.14 2.66
N ILE A 22 -24.28 4.24 2.56
CA ILE A 22 -25.25 4.46 1.49
C ILE A 22 -24.59 4.34 0.11
N PHE A 23 -23.42 4.99 -0.08
CA PHE A 23 -22.70 4.87 -1.34
C PHE A 23 -22.25 3.43 -1.62
N ARG A 24 -21.67 2.74 -0.63
CA ARG A 24 -21.20 1.35 -0.82
C ARG A 24 -22.32 0.39 -1.17
N THR A 25 -23.51 0.55 -0.58
CA THR A 25 -24.69 -0.24 -0.93
C THR A 25 -24.99 -0.09 -2.42
N GLY A 26 -25.05 1.14 -2.92
CA GLY A 26 -25.29 1.41 -4.34
C GLY A 26 -24.22 0.84 -5.29
N PHE A 27 -22.95 0.73 -4.86
CA PHE A 27 -21.88 0.17 -5.68
C PHE A 27 -22.03 -1.32 -5.96
N SER A 28 -22.78 -2.03 -5.12
CA SER A 28 -22.99 -3.49 -5.23
C SER A 28 -24.25 -3.87 -6.02
N GLU A 29 -25.09 -2.89 -6.35
CA GLU A 29 -26.34 -3.10 -7.07
C GLU A 29 -26.11 -3.11 -8.58
N SER A 30 -26.69 -4.11 -9.26
CA SER A 30 -26.62 -4.27 -10.73
C SER A 30 -27.77 -3.58 -11.46
N GLU A 31 -28.87 -3.29 -10.75
CA GLU A 31 -30.08 -2.68 -11.29
C GLU A 31 -30.24 -1.25 -10.77
N ALA A 32 -31.03 -0.43 -11.46
CA ALA A 32 -31.29 0.93 -11.01
C ALA A 32 -32.05 0.92 -9.67
N GLY A 33 -31.39 1.38 -8.61
CA GLY A 33 -31.95 1.51 -7.27
C GLY A 33 -31.84 2.93 -6.71
N PRO A 34 -32.51 3.25 -5.60
CA PRO A 34 -32.49 4.58 -4.98
C PRO A 34 -31.10 5.02 -4.49
N PHE A 35 -30.15 4.07 -4.39
CA PHE A 35 -28.76 4.33 -3.98
C PHE A 35 -27.76 4.15 -5.12
N VAL A 36 -28.21 3.80 -6.33
CA VAL A 36 -27.35 3.69 -7.52
C VAL A 36 -27.19 5.06 -8.15
N PHE A 37 -26.06 5.70 -7.84
CA PHE A 37 -25.73 7.03 -8.36
C PHE A 37 -24.83 6.94 -9.60
N PRO A 38 -24.94 7.89 -10.54
CA PRO A 38 -23.98 8.02 -11.64
C PRO A 38 -22.54 8.16 -11.12
N PRO A 39 -21.54 7.54 -11.78
CA PRO A 39 -20.15 7.59 -11.33
C PRO A 39 -19.59 9.01 -11.12
N ASP A 40 -19.95 9.95 -11.99
CA ASP A 40 -19.53 11.35 -11.89
C ASP A 40 -20.10 12.04 -10.64
N VAL A 41 -21.33 11.73 -10.26
CA VAL A 41 -21.97 12.28 -9.05
C VAL A 41 -21.24 11.80 -7.79
N VAL A 42 -20.92 10.51 -7.72
CA VAL A 42 -20.17 9.93 -6.60
C VAL A 42 -18.76 10.51 -6.54
N ALA A 43 -18.05 10.53 -7.66
CA ALA A 43 -16.70 11.07 -7.75
C ALA A 43 -16.67 12.54 -7.31
N ASN A 44 -17.55 13.38 -7.85
CA ASN A 44 -17.62 14.80 -7.48
C ASN A 44 -17.91 14.99 -5.99
N TYR A 45 -18.76 14.15 -5.40
CA TYR A 45 -19.03 14.21 -3.96
C TYR A 45 -17.80 13.86 -3.12
N LEU A 46 -17.07 12.80 -3.48
CA LEU A 46 -15.86 12.38 -2.78
C LEU A 46 -14.74 13.41 -2.90
N LEU A 47 -14.55 13.98 -4.10
CA LEU A 47 -13.51 15.00 -4.37
C LEU A 47 -13.71 16.31 -3.58
N GLN A 48 -14.93 16.58 -3.11
CA GLN A 48 -15.25 17.72 -2.26
C GLN A 48 -14.88 17.51 -0.78
N GLN A 49 -14.54 16.28 -0.38
CA GLN A 49 -14.20 15.98 1.01
C GLN A 49 -12.74 16.36 1.31
N GLY A 50 -12.51 16.95 2.48
CA GLY A 50 -11.19 17.31 2.98
C GLY A 50 -11.32 17.92 4.38
N PRO A 51 -10.20 18.32 5.01
CA PRO A 51 -10.26 18.99 6.30
C PRO A 51 -11.17 20.23 6.27
N PRO A 52 -12.00 20.46 7.30
CA PRO A 52 -12.01 19.80 8.62
C PRO A 52 -12.97 18.60 8.75
N THR A 53 -13.45 17.99 7.66
CA THR A 53 -14.38 16.85 7.72
C THR A 53 -13.83 15.71 8.59
N PRO A 54 -14.58 15.17 9.56
CA PRO A 54 -14.11 14.07 10.39
C PRO A 54 -14.05 12.75 9.62
N ARG A 55 -13.19 11.82 10.07
CA ARG A 55 -13.11 10.44 9.56
C ARG A 55 -12.93 10.36 8.03
N LEU A 56 -12.00 11.16 7.49
CA LEU A 56 -11.69 11.19 6.05
C LEU A 56 -11.32 9.80 5.50
N GLY A 57 -10.74 8.94 6.33
CA GLY A 57 -10.44 7.55 5.97
C GLY A 57 -11.67 6.77 5.50
N LEU A 58 -12.87 7.03 6.06
CA LEU A 58 -14.11 6.37 5.62
C LEU A 58 -14.50 6.76 4.19
N PHE A 59 -14.29 8.02 3.79
CA PHE A 59 -14.52 8.45 2.40
C PHE A 59 -13.51 7.82 1.44
N VAL A 60 -12.24 7.74 1.83
CA VAL A 60 -11.20 7.08 1.02
C VAL A 60 -11.47 5.58 0.90
N SER A 61 -11.91 4.94 1.98
CA SER A 61 -12.37 3.55 1.98
C SER A 61 -13.56 3.35 1.04
N ALA A 62 -14.56 4.24 1.06
CA ALA A 62 -15.66 4.22 0.11
C ALA A 62 -15.17 4.41 -1.34
N ALA A 63 -14.20 5.30 -1.57
CA ALA A 63 -13.58 5.48 -2.88
C ALA A 63 -12.84 4.21 -3.36
N CYS A 64 -12.26 3.43 -2.45
CA CYS A 64 -11.62 2.15 -2.78
C CYS A 64 -12.66 1.12 -3.25
N SER A 65 -13.81 1.03 -2.56
CA SER A 65 -14.94 0.22 -3.01
C SER A 65 -15.48 0.71 -4.36
N PHE A 66 -15.56 2.03 -4.55
CA PHE A 66 -16.02 2.64 -5.79
C PHE A 66 -15.13 2.28 -6.99
N ILE A 67 -13.80 2.38 -6.88
CA ILE A 67 -12.88 1.93 -7.95
C ILE A 67 -13.15 0.49 -8.35
N SER A 68 -13.49 -0.35 -7.39
CA SER A 68 -13.75 -1.78 -7.64
C SER A 68 -15.06 -2.03 -8.38
N SER A 69 -16.07 -1.16 -8.22
CA SER A 69 -17.34 -1.25 -8.93
C SER A 69 -17.29 -0.61 -10.32
N LEU A 70 -16.36 0.32 -10.57
CA LEU A 70 -16.20 0.92 -11.88
C LEU A 70 -15.73 -0.11 -12.93
N GLY A 71 -16.56 -0.33 -13.95
CA GLY A 71 -16.23 -1.15 -15.12
C GLY A 71 -15.18 -0.54 -16.04
N LYS A 72 -15.00 -1.13 -17.22
CA LYS A 72 -14.23 -0.54 -18.32
C LYS A 72 -15.14 0.40 -19.11
N SER A 73 -14.68 1.61 -19.46
CA SER A 73 -15.46 2.54 -20.28
C SER A 73 -14.81 2.72 -21.64
N PRO A 74 -15.52 2.45 -22.75
CA PRO A 74 -15.10 2.89 -24.07
C PRO A 74 -15.19 4.44 -24.09
N GLY A 75 -14.04 5.13 -24.07
CA GLY A 75 -13.98 6.60 -24.11
C GLY A 75 -13.23 7.28 -22.96
N GLY A 76 -12.61 6.55 -22.03
CA GLY A 76 -11.65 7.13 -21.06
C GLY A 76 -12.22 7.98 -19.93
N GLY A 77 -13.52 8.30 -19.93
CA GLY A 77 -14.15 9.11 -18.87
C GLY A 77 -14.00 8.54 -17.45
N LEU A 78 -14.02 7.21 -17.30
CA LEU A 78 -13.78 6.57 -16.00
C LEU A 78 -12.31 6.64 -15.57
N ASP A 79 -11.37 6.75 -16.51
CA ASP A 79 -9.95 6.90 -16.17
C ASP A 79 -9.68 8.31 -15.63
N LEU A 80 -10.35 9.34 -16.16
CA LEU A 80 -10.30 10.68 -15.58
C LEU A 80 -10.83 10.70 -14.14
N ILE A 81 -11.93 9.99 -13.86
CA ILE A 81 -12.45 9.84 -12.48
C ILE A 81 -11.40 9.19 -11.57
N ARG A 82 -10.76 8.10 -12.02
CA ARG A 82 -9.71 7.41 -11.26
C ARG A 82 -8.50 8.30 -11.01
N SER A 83 -8.04 9.04 -12.01
CA SER A 83 -6.93 10.00 -11.91
C SER A 83 -7.22 11.12 -10.91
N ASN A 84 -8.44 11.66 -10.95
CA ASN A 84 -8.86 12.70 -10.01
C ASN A 84 -8.94 12.17 -8.58
N LEU A 85 -9.51 10.97 -8.38
CA LEU A 85 -9.57 10.35 -7.06
C LEU A 85 -8.18 10.01 -6.53
N PHE A 86 -7.27 9.53 -7.38
CA PHE A 86 -5.87 9.30 -6.99
C PHE A 86 -5.20 10.59 -6.53
N SER A 87 -5.33 11.66 -7.32
CA SER A 87 -4.79 12.98 -6.98
C SER A 87 -5.40 13.58 -5.71
N TRP A 88 -6.67 13.26 -5.42
CA TRP A 88 -7.33 13.65 -4.19
C TRP A 88 -6.79 12.88 -2.99
N VAL A 89 -6.67 11.55 -3.08
CA VAL A 89 -6.10 10.73 -2.01
C VAL A 89 -4.67 11.15 -1.69
N THR A 90 -3.82 11.38 -2.69
CA THR A 90 -2.44 11.83 -2.46
C THR A 90 -2.40 13.21 -1.81
N ARG A 91 -3.28 14.13 -2.20
CA ARG A 91 -3.40 15.45 -1.56
C ARG A 91 -3.81 15.36 -0.09
N LEU A 92 -4.74 14.46 0.26
CA LEU A 92 -5.11 14.23 1.66
C LEU A 92 -3.92 13.73 2.48
N LEU A 93 -3.15 12.79 1.93
CA LEU A 93 -1.94 12.28 2.57
C LEU A 93 -0.85 13.36 2.73
N GLN A 94 -0.69 14.25 1.75
CA GLN A 94 0.26 15.37 1.82
C GLN A 94 -0.06 16.39 2.92
N GLN A 95 -1.30 16.41 3.41
CA GLN A 95 -1.72 17.29 4.50
C GLN A 95 -1.43 16.69 5.89
N LEU A 96 -1.05 15.41 5.96
CA LEU A 96 -0.66 14.77 7.22
C LEU A 96 0.75 15.24 7.63
N PRO A 97 0.97 15.67 8.89
CA PRO A 97 2.30 15.95 9.40
C PRO A 97 3.21 14.73 9.34
N GLU A 98 2.68 13.57 9.72
CA GLU A 98 3.33 12.26 9.67
C GLU A 98 2.29 11.19 9.31
N PRO A 99 2.68 10.05 8.71
CA PRO A 99 1.73 9.00 8.33
C PRO A 99 0.88 8.47 9.47
N ASP A 100 1.44 8.43 10.69
CA ASP A 100 0.75 7.91 11.88
C ASP A 100 -0.20 8.96 12.52
N SER A 101 -0.28 10.19 11.96
CA SER A 101 -1.18 11.24 12.44
C SER A 101 -2.66 10.91 12.24
N ASP A 102 -2.99 10.11 11.22
CA ASP A 102 -4.32 9.56 10.99
C ASP A 102 -4.19 8.14 10.40
N ILE A 103 -4.23 7.16 11.31
CA ILE A 103 -4.06 5.73 11.00
C ILE A 103 -5.15 5.23 10.04
N GLU A 104 -6.39 5.70 10.20
CA GLU A 104 -7.52 5.26 9.36
C GLU A 104 -7.36 5.79 7.93
N LEU A 105 -6.97 7.05 7.78
CA LEU A 105 -6.71 7.65 6.48
C LEU A 105 -5.50 7.01 5.80
N ALA A 106 -4.39 6.84 6.51
CA ALA A 106 -3.18 6.22 5.97
C ALA A 106 -3.45 4.80 5.47
N GLN A 107 -4.12 3.97 6.26
CA GLN A 107 -4.50 2.61 5.86
C GLN A 107 -5.42 2.64 4.63
N SER A 108 -6.53 3.39 4.70
CA SER A 108 -7.54 3.43 3.63
C SER A 108 -6.96 3.95 2.30
N ALA A 109 -6.05 4.93 2.37
CA ALA A 109 -5.37 5.47 1.21
C ALA A 109 -4.43 4.43 0.56
N ILE A 110 -3.68 3.67 1.35
CA ILE A 110 -2.82 2.62 0.83
C ILE A 110 -3.64 1.50 0.19
N GLU A 111 -4.75 1.09 0.80
CA GLU A 111 -5.68 0.11 0.24
C GLU A 111 -6.30 0.61 -1.08
N PHE A 112 -6.71 1.88 -1.12
CA PHE A 112 -7.21 2.54 -2.32
C PHE A 112 -6.18 2.49 -3.46
N VAL A 113 -4.94 2.90 -3.20
CA VAL A 113 -3.91 2.93 -4.25
C VAL A 113 -3.53 1.51 -4.66
N THR A 114 -3.45 0.57 -3.73
CA THR A 114 -3.26 -0.86 -4.05
C THR A 114 -4.33 -1.36 -5.02
N ARG A 115 -5.59 -1.04 -4.76
CA ARG A 115 -6.70 -1.40 -5.64
C ARG A 115 -6.58 -0.75 -7.01
N LEU A 116 -6.23 0.53 -7.06
CA LEU A 116 -6.00 1.28 -8.30
C LEU A 116 -4.87 0.67 -9.12
N THR A 117 -3.72 0.36 -8.50
CA THR A 117 -2.58 -0.27 -9.15
C THR A 117 -2.94 -1.63 -9.77
N ILE A 118 -3.75 -2.44 -9.08
CA ILE A 118 -4.16 -3.76 -9.58
C ILE A 118 -5.18 -3.64 -10.72
N LYS A 119 -6.19 -2.77 -10.56
CA LYS A 119 -7.32 -2.68 -11.50
C LYS A 119 -7.01 -1.83 -12.73
N CYS A 120 -6.26 -0.75 -12.54
CA CYS A 120 -6.02 0.29 -13.53
C CYS A 120 -4.57 0.78 -13.45
N PRO A 121 -3.57 -0.10 -13.66
CA PRO A 121 -2.15 0.27 -13.56
C PRO A 121 -1.75 1.41 -14.50
N ALA A 122 -2.43 1.55 -15.65
CA ALA A 122 -2.20 2.65 -16.58
C ALA A 122 -2.46 4.03 -15.96
N VAL A 123 -3.47 4.15 -15.08
CA VAL A 123 -3.77 5.40 -14.38
C VAL A 123 -2.71 5.68 -13.31
N PHE A 124 -2.33 4.67 -12.53
CA PHE A 124 -1.33 4.83 -11.48
C PHE A 124 0.06 5.18 -12.05
N LEU A 125 0.40 4.65 -13.23
CA LEU A 125 1.67 4.86 -13.92
C LEU A 125 1.58 5.94 -15.02
N ASP A 126 0.52 6.76 -15.01
CA ASP A 126 0.38 7.87 -15.94
C ASP A 126 1.51 8.89 -15.71
N PRO A 127 2.28 9.28 -16.74
CA PRO A 127 3.32 10.32 -16.61
C PRO A 127 2.80 11.64 -16.04
N GLY A 128 1.55 12.01 -16.32
CA GLY A 128 0.89 13.21 -15.79
C GLY A 128 0.62 13.14 -14.28
N LEU A 129 0.66 11.95 -13.68
CA LEU A 129 0.48 11.72 -12.25
C LEU A 129 1.77 11.25 -11.55
N SER A 130 2.91 11.33 -12.24
CA SER A 130 4.22 10.87 -11.73
C SER A 130 4.58 11.47 -10.36
N GLY A 131 4.34 12.77 -10.13
CA GLY A 131 4.59 13.39 -8.82
C GLY A 131 3.70 12.84 -7.70
N SER A 132 2.44 12.50 -8.00
CA SER A 132 1.54 11.84 -7.03
C SER A 132 1.99 10.41 -6.74
N ALA A 133 2.41 9.67 -7.77
CA ALA A 133 2.94 8.32 -7.62
C ALA A 133 4.25 8.31 -6.82
N GLU A 134 5.19 9.20 -7.13
CA GLU A 134 6.46 9.35 -6.41
C GLU A 134 6.23 9.64 -4.93
N PHE A 135 5.40 10.64 -4.62
CA PHE A 135 5.00 10.93 -3.25
C PHE A 135 4.42 9.68 -2.57
N PHE A 136 3.50 8.98 -3.22
CA PHE A 136 2.86 7.80 -2.65
C PHE A 136 3.86 6.66 -2.40
N TYR A 137 4.80 6.39 -3.31
CA TYR A 137 5.84 5.38 -3.09
C TYR A 137 6.66 5.68 -1.84
N LEU A 138 7.08 6.93 -1.67
CA LEU A 138 7.85 7.34 -0.49
C LEU A 138 7.02 7.28 0.78
N PHE A 139 5.75 7.70 0.73
CA PHE A 139 4.81 7.57 1.84
C PHE A 139 4.62 6.12 2.26
N ALA A 140 4.40 5.20 1.30
CA ALA A 140 4.23 3.77 1.58
C ALA A 140 5.51 3.12 2.14
N LEU A 141 6.71 3.58 1.75
CA LEU A 141 7.97 3.18 2.39
C LEU A 141 8.05 3.67 3.84
N GLN A 142 7.68 4.93 4.08
CA GLN A 142 7.69 5.51 5.42
C GLN A 142 6.72 4.77 6.37
N VAL A 143 5.52 4.44 5.89
CA VAL A 143 4.54 3.63 6.63
C VAL A 143 5.08 2.21 6.91
N LEU A 144 5.77 1.60 5.94
CA LEU A 144 6.36 0.26 6.13
C LEU A 144 7.42 0.26 7.26
N ASP A 145 8.14 1.37 7.41
CA ASP A 145 9.11 1.62 8.50
C ASP A 145 8.47 2.13 9.80
N GLY A 146 7.16 2.43 9.77
CA GLY A 146 6.40 2.96 10.90
C GLY A 146 6.15 1.96 12.02
N ARG A 147 5.39 2.38 13.02
CA ARG A 147 5.08 1.54 14.20
C ARG A 147 3.68 0.95 14.16
N GLU A 148 2.78 1.55 13.39
CA GLU A 148 1.38 1.18 13.36
C GLU A 148 1.14 -0.10 12.52
N PRO A 149 0.65 -1.20 13.14
CA PRO A 149 0.59 -2.49 12.45
C PRO A 149 -0.37 -2.53 11.25
N LEU A 150 -1.51 -1.83 11.33
CA LEU A 150 -2.55 -1.89 10.28
C LEU A 150 -2.10 -1.16 8.99
N PRO A 151 -1.66 0.11 9.02
CA PRO A 151 -1.11 0.75 7.84
C PRO A 151 0.14 0.03 7.31
N LYS A 152 1.01 -0.50 8.19
CA LYS A 152 2.18 -1.28 7.78
C LYS A 152 1.79 -2.55 7.01
N ALA A 153 0.78 -3.28 7.47
CA ALA A 153 0.27 -4.45 6.76
C ALA A 153 -0.29 -4.08 5.38
N ALA A 154 -1.03 -2.98 5.28
CA ALA A 154 -1.51 -2.44 4.01
C ALA A 154 -0.35 -2.04 3.08
N ALA A 155 0.69 -1.39 3.60
CA ALA A 155 1.89 -1.04 2.83
C ALA A 155 2.61 -2.28 2.30
N ALA A 156 2.76 -3.33 3.12
CA ALA A 156 3.35 -4.58 2.69
C ALA A 156 2.56 -5.24 1.54
N GLU A 157 1.22 -5.17 1.59
CA GLU A 157 0.34 -5.66 0.53
C GLU A 157 0.46 -4.82 -0.76
N PHE A 158 0.53 -3.49 -0.64
CA PHE A 158 0.81 -2.61 -1.76
C PHE A 158 2.09 -3.02 -2.47
N TRP A 159 3.20 -3.14 -1.72
CA TRP A 159 4.51 -3.48 -2.30
C TRP A 159 4.52 -4.88 -2.94
N ALA A 160 3.85 -5.86 -2.33
CA ALA A 160 3.70 -7.18 -2.91
C ALA A 160 2.92 -7.14 -4.23
N SER A 161 1.87 -6.34 -4.28
CA SER A 161 1.03 -6.15 -5.48
C SER A 161 1.79 -5.43 -6.59
N PHE A 162 2.47 -4.33 -6.25
CA PHE A 162 3.25 -3.53 -7.20
C PHE A 162 4.41 -4.33 -7.82
N PHE A 163 5.18 -5.07 -7.02
CA PHE A 163 6.29 -5.90 -7.54
C PHE A 163 5.80 -7.11 -8.34
N SER A 164 4.54 -7.51 -8.16
CA SER A 164 3.88 -8.55 -8.95
C SER A 164 3.20 -8.01 -10.21
N LEU A 165 3.22 -6.69 -10.43
CA LEU A 165 2.49 -6.07 -11.52
C LEU A 165 3.02 -6.61 -12.86
N ARG A 166 2.07 -7.04 -13.69
CA ARG A 166 2.27 -7.43 -15.08
C ARG A 166 1.17 -6.77 -15.90
N ASN A 167 1.51 -6.20 -17.03
CA ASN A 167 0.54 -5.58 -17.91
C ASN A 167 0.81 -5.93 -19.38
N GLU A 168 -0.26 -6.14 -20.14
CA GLU A 168 -0.19 -6.42 -21.58
C GLU A 168 0.25 -5.18 -22.38
N ASN A 169 0.05 -3.98 -21.84
CA ASN A 169 0.53 -2.75 -22.45
C ASN A 169 2.02 -2.55 -22.14
N ASP A 170 2.85 -2.63 -23.17
CA ASP A 170 4.32 -2.45 -23.09
C ASP A 170 4.74 -1.13 -22.43
N PHE A 171 4.02 -0.04 -22.66
CA PHE A 171 4.34 1.25 -22.07
C PHE A 171 4.15 1.21 -20.55
N VAL A 172 3.02 0.68 -20.10
CA VAL A 172 2.70 0.51 -18.67
C VAL A 172 3.69 -0.47 -18.03
N GLN A 173 4.00 -1.57 -18.70
CA GLN A 173 4.95 -2.56 -18.22
C GLN A 173 6.37 -1.97 -18.05
N ARG A 174 6.87 -1.20 -19.02
CA ARG A 174 8.17 -0.51 -18.92
C ARG A 174 8.19 0.54 -17.81
N ALA A 175 7.10 1.29 -17.64
CA ALA A 175 6.98 2.25 -16.55
C ALA A 175 7.05 1.55 -15.19
N ALA A 176 6.34 0.44 -15.02
CA ALA A 176 6.38 -0.38 -13.81
C ALA A 176 7.79 -0.95 -13.54
N GLU A 177 8.47 -1.47 -14.56
CA GLU A 177 9.83 -2.00 -14.45
C GLU A 177 10.85 -0.92 -14.09
N THR A 178 10.72 0.28 -14.68
CA THR A 178 11.57 1.42 -14.37
C THR A 178 11.41 1.84 -12.91
N ALA A 179 10.17 2.05 -12.47
CA ALA A 179 9.87 2.39 -11.08
C ALA A 179 10.34 1.28 -10.12
N THR A 180 10.12 0.01 -10.45
CA THR A 180 10.61 -1.12 -9.63
C THR A 180 12.14 -1.14 -9.54
N GLY A 181 12.84 -0.82 -10.63
CA GLY A 181 14.30 -0.71 -10.64
C GLY A 181 14.84 0.35 -9.68
N GLN A 182 14.13 1.47 -9.54
CA GLN A 182 14.48 2.57 -8.65
C GLN A 182 14.09 2.31 -7.20
N LEU A 183 12.90 1.72 -6.98
CA LEU A 183 12.34 1.48 -5.64
C LEU A 183 12.85 0.18 -5.00
N GLY A 184 13.34 -0.77 -5.79
CA GLY A 184 13.88 -2.06 -5.34
C GLY A 184 14.89 -1.95 -4.20
N PRO A 185 15.96 -1.13 -4.33
CA PRO A 185 16.92 -0.90 -3.24
C PRO A 185 16.27 -0.33 -1.97
N LEU A 186 15.36 0.64 -2.10
CA LEU A 186 14.72 1.31 -0.97
C LEU A 186 13.80 0.34 -0.21
N LEU A 187 12.99 -0.43 -0.94
CA LEU A 187 12.14 -1.46 -0.35
C LEU A 187 12.98 -2.57 0.30
N ALA A 188 14.06 -3.01 -0.34
CA ALA A 188 14.95 -4.02 0.24
C ALA A 188 15.51 -3.54 1.58
N ARG A 189 15.94 -2.27 1.66
CA ARG A 189 16.42 -1.66 2.89
C ARG A 189 15.36 -1.63 3.99
N SER A 190 14.14 -1.17 3.68
CA SER A 190 13.02 -1.14 4.64
C SER A 190 12.63 -2.54 5.14
N LEU A 191 12.58 -3.53 4.24
CA LEU A 191 12.28 -4.91 4.59
C LEU A 191 13.36 -5.51 5.49
N ILE A 192 14.64 -5.35 5.13
CA ILE A 192 15.75 -5.85 5.95
C ILE A 192 15.80 -5.14 7.30
N LYS A 193 15.55 -3.83 7.38
CA LYS A 193 15.45 -3.10 8.65
C LYS A 193 14.39 -3.68 9.58
N ASN A 194 13.19 -3.96 9.07
CA ASN A 194 12.13 -4.56 9.86
C ASN A 194 12.44 -6.02 10.23
N ILE A 195 12.89 -6.83 9.27
CA ILE A 195 13.22 -8.26 9.47
C ILE A 195 14.47 -8.42 10.36
N GLY A 196 15.39 -7.48 10.33
CA GLY A 196 16.61 -7.41 11.15
C GLY A 196 16.36 -6.96 12.58
N GLY A 197 15.11 -6.87 13.02
CA GLY A 197 14.73 -6.63 14.41
C GLY A 197 13.89 -5.37 14.66
N GLY A 198 13.71 -4.51 13.65
CA GLY A 198 12.90 -3.30 13.75
C GLY A 198 11.38 -3.56 13.80
N GLY A 199 10.91 -4.63 13.15
CA GLY A 199 9.50 -5.00 13.10
C GLY A 199 9.07 -5.91 14.25
N ALA A 200 7.77 -5.96 14.52
CA ALA A 200 7.19 -6.90 15.48
C ALA A 200 7.13 -8.32 14.91
N ARG A 201 7.22 -9.35 15.78
CA ARG A 201 7.16 -10.76 15.37
C ARG A 201 5.87 -11.10 14.61
N SER A 202 4.74 -10.53 15.02
CA SER A 202 3.43 -10.70 14.39
C SER A 202 3.35 -10.13 12.97
N GLU A 203 4.23 -9.19 12.62
CA GLU A 203 4.24 -8.51 11.32
C GLU A 203 5.05 -9.29 10.26
N LEU A 204 5.91 -10.21 10.68
CA LEU A 204 6.88 -10.88 9.81
C LEU A 204 6.25 -11.64 8.65
N ASP A 205 5.08 -12.24 8.85
CA ASP A 205 4.37 -12.93 7.76
C ASP A 205 3.93 -11.94 6.67
N LYS A 206 3.44 -10.77 7.05
CA LYS A 206 3.03 -9.72 6.10
C LYS A 206 4.24 -9.11 5.41
N LEU A 207 5.31 -8.82 6.14
CA LEU A 207 6.57 -8.30 5.60
C LEU A 207 7.27 -9.31 4.66
N SER A 208 7.03 -10.61 4.85
CA SER A 208 7.59 -11.64 3.97
C SER A 208 6.95 -11.63 2.58
N GLU A 209 5.72 -11.14 2.41
CA GLU A 209 5.04 -11.12 1.11
C GLU A 209 5.75 -10.25 0.06
N PRO A 210 6.02 -8.95 0.30
CA PRO A 210 6.78 -8.13 -0.65
C PRO A 210 8.20 -8.67 -0.88
N LEU A 211 8.85 -9.25 0.15
CA LEU A 211 10.15 -9.92 -0.01
C LEU A 211 10.08 -11.09 -1.01
N LYS A 212 9.10 -11.98 -0.86
CA LYS A 212 8.90 -13.11 -1.79
C LYS A 212 8.65 -12.63 -3.21
N LYS A 213 7.83 -11.58 -3.39
CA LYS A 213 7.53 -11.03 -4.71
C LYS A 213 8.78 -10.40 -5.34
N MET A 214 9.55 -9.64 -4.57
CA MET A 214 10.85 -9.11 -5.02
C MET A 214 11.79 -10.23 -5.49
N ILE A 215 11.95 -11.30 -4.71
CA ILE A 215 12.86 -12.41 -5.04
C ILE A 215 12.38 -13.19 -6.28
N SER A 216 11.09 -13.50 -6.34
CA SER A 216 10.54 -14.34 -7.42
C SER A 216 10.35 -13.61 -8.74
N GLN A 217 10.17 -12.28 -8.72
CA GLN A 217 9.82 -11.49 -9.90
C GLN A 217 10.97 -10.66 -10.46
N HIS A 218 12.03 -10.41 -9.67
CA HIS A 218 13.11 -9.49 -10.07
C HIS A 218 14.50 -10.08 -9.89
N SER A 219 15.26 -10.12 -10.99
CA SER A 219 16.62 -10.68 -11.03
C SER A 219 17.62 -9.90 -10.18
N LYS A 220 17.41 -8.60 -9.99
CA LYS A 220 18.24 -7.70 -9.18
C LYS A 220 18.04 -7.86 -7.67
N SER A 221 17.03 -8.62 -7.23
CA SER A 221 16.68 -8.82 -5.81
C SER A 221 17.88 -9.25 -4.94
N ARG A 222 18.74 -10.14 -5.44
CA ARG A 222 19.95 -10.57 -4.74
C ARG A 222 20.90 -9.42 -4.43
N SER A 223 21.09 -8.49 -5.39
CA SER A 223 21.96 -7.32 -5.19
C SER A 223 21.35 -6.40 -4.15
N TRP A 224 20.09 -6.03 -4.32
CA TRP A 224 19.40 -5.09 -3.42
C TRP A 224 19.36 -5.57 -1.97
N LEU A 225 19.03 -6.85 -1.75
CA LEU A 225 19.01 -7.45 -0.42
C LEU A 225 20.42 -7.59 0.16
N GLY A 226 21.42 -7.92 -0.67
CA GLY A 226 22.82 -7.99 -0.24
C GLY A 226 23.36 -6.62 0.19
N ASP A 227 23.02 -5.56 -0.52
CA ASP A 227 23.37 -4.19 -0.16
C ASP A 227 22.71 -3.78 1.17
N ALA A 228 21.41 -4.04 1.31
CA ALA A 228 20.67 -3.75 2.54
C ALA A 228 21.18 -4.53 3.77
N LEU A 229 21.57 -5.79 3.61
CA LEU A 229 22.13 -6.60 4.70
C LEU A 229 23.52 -6.12 5.15
N ARG A 230 24.29 -5.48 4.25
CA ARG A 230 25.60 -4.90 4.60
C ARG A 230 25.48 -3.61 5.40
N ASP A 231 24.36 -2.90 5.30
CA ASP A 231 24.11 -1.70 6.10
C ASP A 231 23.83 -2.07 7.58
N GLU A 232 24.74 -1.69 8.47
CA GLU A 232 24.62 -1.93 9.91
C GLU A 232 23.39 -1.27 10.55
N HIS A 233 22.85 -0.21 9.95
CA HIS A 233 21.62 0.43 10.44
C HIS A 233 20.37 -0.41 10.15
N CYS A 234 20.48 -1.42 9.28
CA CYS A 234 19.37 -2.27 8.87
C CYS A 234 19.34 -3.61 9.60
N VAL A 235 20.41 -4.02 10.28
CA VAL A 235 20.48 -5.35 10.91
C VAL A 235 20.95 -5.19 12.35
N GLY A 236 20.25 -5.84 13.29
CA GLY A 236 20.68 -5.85 14.70
C GLY A 236 22.13 -6.29 14.88
N TYR A 237 22.84 -5.66 15.83
CA TYR A 237 24.26 -5.90 16.12
C TYR A 237 24.62 -7.34 16.51
N GLN A 238 23.63 -8.19 16.78
CA GLN A 238 23.82 -9.58 17.20
C GLN A 238 24.07 -10.54 16.03
N VAL A 239 23.84 -10.10 14.79
CA VAL A 239 24.02 -10.92 13.59
C VAL A 239 25.37 -10.64 12.93
N THR A 240 26.18 -11.68 12.76
CA THR A 240 27.48 -11.59 12.08
C THR A 240 27.34 -11.42 10.57
N GLN A 241 28.40 -11.02 9.88
CA GLN A 241 28.41 -10.99 8.42
C GLN A 241 28.10 -12.38 7.81
N GLN A 242 28.61 -13.45 8.41
CA GLN A 242 28.37 -14.82 7.96
C GLN A 242 26.88 -15.21 8.06
N ASP A 243 26.20 -14.81 9.13
CA ASP A 243 24.77 -15.05 9.32
C ASP A 243 23.93 -14.30 8.27
N ARG A 244 24.32 -13.06 7.94
CA ARG A 244 23.67 -12.23 6.91
C ARG A 244 23.82 -12.87 5.52
N GLU A 245 25.02 -13.34 5.18
CA GLU A 245 25.28 -14.05 3.92
C GLU A 245 24.52 -15.38 3.84
N ALA A 246 24.44 -16.12 4.94
CA ALA A 246 23.68 -17.36 5.04
C ALA A 246 22.18 -17.12 4.86
N PHE A 247 21.63 -16.09 5.49
CA PHE A 247 20.25 -15.65 5.31
C PHE A 247 19.96 -15.31 3.84
N LEU A 248 20.77 -14.45 3.22
CA LEU A 248 20.62 -14.07 1.82
C LEU A 248 20.63 -15.30 0.91
N LYS A 249 21.59 -16.22 1.11
CA LYS A 249 21.68 -17.45 0.32
C LYS A 249 20.41 -18.30 0.46
N LYS A 250 19.91 -18.47 1.68
CA LYS A 250 18.67 -19.23 1.95
C LYS A 250 17.47 -18.58 1.26
N VAL A 251 17.18 -17.31 1.49
CA VAL A 251 15.97 -16.67 0.92
C VAL A 251 15.99 -16.63 -0.62
N ILE A 252 17.16 -16.41 -1.23
CA ILE A 252 17.29 -16.44 -2.70
C ILE A 252 17.06 -17.85 -3.26
N SER A 253 17.59 -18.89 -2.60
CA SER A 253 17.38 -20.28 -3.03
C SER A 253 15.90 -20.71 -2.98
N LEU A 254 15.14 -20.13 -2.04
CA LEU A 254 13.72 -20.43 -1.85
C LEU A 254 12.81 -19.79 -2.90
N ARG A 255 13.33 -18.86 -3.73
CA ARG A 255 12.61 -18.22 -4.85
C ARG A 255 11.21 -17.71 -4.49
N GLY A 256 11.04 -17.16 -3.29
CA GLY A 256 9.77 -16.64 -2.80
C GLY A 256 8.74 -17.69 -2.34
N SER A 257 9.15 -18.93 -2.10
CA SER A 257 8.27 -19.98 -1.56
C SER A 257 7.80 -19.69 -0.11
N ARG A 258 6.81 -20.45 0.37
CA ARG A 258 6.25 -20.32 1.73
C ARG A 258 7.31 -20.53 2.83
N ALA A 259 8.33 -21.36 2.58
CA ALA A 259 9.43 -21.58 3.50
C ALA A 259 10.25 -20.31 3.80
N THR A 260 10.13 -19.27 2.96
CA THR A 260 10.77 -17.96 3.21
C THR A 260 10.35 -17.38 4.56
N ASN A 261 9.10 -17.56 4.99
CA ASN A 261 8.61 -17.03 6.26
C ASN A 261 9.38 -17.63 7.45
N GLN A 262 9.75 -18.92 7.36
CA GLN A 262 10.50 -19.57 8.42
C GLN A 262 11.92 -19.00 8.51
N VAL A 263 12.60 -18.86 7.37
CA VAL A 263 13.94 -18.26 7.30
C VAL A 263 13.95 -16.81 7.81
N VAL A 264 12.90 -16.03 7.48
CA VAL A 264 12.71 -14.66 7.99
C VAL A 264 12.54 -14.64 9.51
N ARG A 265 11.71 -15.51 10.08
CA ARG A 265 11.51 -15.60 11.54
C ARG A 265 12.79 -16.00 12.29
N GLU A 266 13.53 -16.98 11.77
CA GLU A 266 14.80 -17.41 12.35
C GLU A 266 15.83 -16.28 12.36
N PHE A 267 15.95 -15.56 11.24
CA PHE A 267 16.85 -14.42 11.14
C PHE A 267 16.46 -13.27 12.06
N TRP A 268 15.16 -12.93 12.13
CA TRP A 268 14.65 -11.92 13.05
C TRP A 268 14.96 -12.27 14.51
N LEU A 269 14.78 -13.55 14.88
CA LEU A 269 15.08 -14.02 16.24
C LEU A 269 16.58 -13.89 16.54
N ALA A 270 17.46 -14.28 15.60
CA ALA A 270 18.90 -14.10 15.74
C ALA A 270 19.29 -12.63 15.87
N ALA A 271 18.60 -11.72 15.15
CA ALA A 271 18.92 -10.30 15.18
C ALA A 271 18.50 -9.58 16.45
N ARG A 272 17.40 -10.00 17.08
CA ARG A 272 16.92 -9.46 18.36
C ARG A 272 17.54 -10.13 19.58
N GLY A 273 17.93 -11.39 19.44
CA GLY A 273 18.53 -12.21 20.48
C GLY A 273 17.58 -13.17 21.17
N SER A 274 18.17 -14.22 21.73
CA SER A 274 17.51 -15.39 22.31
C SER A 274 16.58 -15.08 23.50
N LYS A 275 16.59 -13.86 24.04
CA LYS A 275 15.62 -13.41 25.07
C LYS A 275 14.18 -13.39 24.55
N PHE A 276 13.97 -13.44 23.23
CA PHE A 276 12.66 -13.53 22.59
C PHE A 276 12.31 -14.94 22.07
N ALA A 277 13.09 -15.95 22.44
CA ALA A 277 12.89 -17.34 22.00
C ALA A 277 11.72 -18.05 22.72
N TYR A 278 11.14 -17.46 23.77
CA TYR A 278 10.12 -18.13 24.59
C TYR A 278 8.81 -17.34 24.66
N ALA A 279 7.84 -17.84 23.89
CA ALA A 279 6.40 -17.92 24.18
C ALA A 279 5.79 -18.59 22.94
N SER A 280 5.88 -19.93 22.90
CA SER A 280 5.09 -20.81 22.05
C SER A 280 4.21 -21.64 22.96
#